data_AF-A0A962CHY7-F1
#
_entry.id   AF-A0A962CHY7-F1
#
_cell.length_a   1.000
_cell.length_b   1.000
_cell.length_c   1.000
_cell.angle_alpha   90.00
_cell.angle_beta   90.00
_cell.angle_gamma   90.00
#
_symmetry.space_group_name_H-M   'P 1'
#
loop_
_entity.id
_entity.type
_entity.pdbx_description
1 polymer ?
#
loop_
_entity_poly.entity_id
_entity_poly.type
_entity_poly.pdbx_seq_one_letter_code
_entity_poly.pdbx_strand_id
1 'polypeptide(L)'
;DRLDALFDGEGGDALEAAAIRDLREAIAAFGNEASRWLGAEALDFAVVRGALDAQIAAPRASRGGRFGITFCGMVPMRNVPHRVVCVLGLDAGEFPRRQAPAGFNLMRRHPRAGDRSIREDDRFLFLESLVAARDVFHLSHVDRDAKTGASNPPSPLVEELTGFLAGAYGAEAWPAVRASIVRQHPMHPFAAACFRADSPTPSYDRRWWNAARLQGEAWIEPSPFVPAAALVSTLQEFHALELAPAEDWTELDIGELLGWLAHPLRAYFRQQLPLELAEAERDEDVEAFTLGRLARYQLADRLLGPEASRPDLHRVQREGQFPIGVVGEQSWQELLGQVDALEQKALHLLGGEFETVAAET
;
A
#
# COMPACT_ATOMS: atom_id res chain seq x y z
N ASP A 1 21.23 -11.29 25.88
CA ASP A 1 22.14 -12.11 25.05
C ASP A 1 21.47 -12.69 23.81
N ARG A 2 20.54 -13.66 23.90
CA ARG A 2 19.91 -14.25 22.69
C ARG A 2 18.95 -13.33 21.91
N LEU A 3 18.27 -12.41 22.60
CA LEU A 3 17.41 -11.42 21.94
C LEU A 3 18.22 -10.30 21.27
N ASP A 4 19.39 -9.96 21.79
CA ASP A 4 20.26 -8.92 21.23
C ASP A 4 20.85 -9.33 19.87
N ALA A 5 20.97 -10.63 19.61
CA ALA A 5 21.42 -11.15 18.32
C ALA A 5 20.35 -11.11 17.20
N LEU A 6 19.07 -10.84 17.54
CA LEU A 6 17.97 -10.73 16.58
C LEU A 6 17.74 -9.28 16.10
N PHE A 7 18.29 -8.30 16.80
CA PHE A 7 18.17 -6.89 16.48
C PHE A 7 19.56 -6.35 16.20
N ASP A 8 19.88 -6.06 14.94
CA ASP A 8 21.11 -5.37 14.57
C ASP A 8 21.09 -3.97 15.18
N GLY A 9 21.65 -3.85 16.39
CA GLY A 9 21.76 -2.58 17.13
C GLY A 9 22.72 -1.57 16.50
N GLU A 10 23.13 -1.76 15.24
CA GLU A 10 24.00 -0.84 14.50
C GLU A 10 23.24 0.31 13.85
N GLY A 11 21.89 0.29 13.87
CA GLY A 11 21.05 1.43 13.51
C GLY A 11 21.05 2.51 14.60
N GLY A 12 21.70 3.64 14.37
CA GLY A 12 21.68 4.81 15.26
C GLY A 12 20.32 5.52 15.39
N ASP A 13 19.20 4.87 15.09
CA ASP A 13 17.86 5.46 15.16
C ASP A 13 17.32 5.42 16.60
N ALA A 14 17.10 6.60 17.18
CA ALA A 14 16.54 6.76 18.51
C ALA A 14 15.13 6.15 18.65
N LEU A 15 14.37 6.05 17.56
CA LEU A 15 13.05 5.43 17.53
C LEU A 15 13.15 3.90 17.66
N GLU A 16 14.07 3.29 16.92
CA GLU A 16 14.32 1.85 16.99
C GLU A 16 14.80 1.44 18.37
N ALA A 17 15.76 2.18 18.93
CA ALA A 17 16.22 1.96 20.30
C ALA A 17 15.10 2.11 21.33
N ALA A 18 14.13 3.02 21.11
CA ALA A 18 12.97 3.15 21.96
C ALA A 18 12.01 1.96 21.83
N ALA A 19 11.71 1.52 20.61
CA ALA A 19 10.86 0.36 20.35
C ALA A 19 11.42 -0.92 21.00
N ILE A 20 12.74 -1.15 20.91
CA ILE A 20 13.40 -2.30 21.55
C ILE A 20 13.27 -2.24 23.07
N ARG A 21 13.47 -1.06 23.69
CA ARG A 21 13.28 -0.90 25.14
C ARG A 21 11.84 -1.20 25.54
N ASP A 22 10.88 -0.64 24.81
CA ASP A 22 9.45 -0.82 25.02
C ASP A 22 9.01 -2.30 24.92
N LEU A 23 9.60 -3.04 23.98
CA LEU A 23 9.37 -4.48 23.83
C LEU A 23 9.95 -5.25 25.02
N ARG A 24 11.17 -4.92 25.46
CA ARG A 24 11.78 -5.54 26.64
C ARG A 24 10.98 -5.30 27.91
N GLU A 25 10.48 -4.08 28.09
CA GLU A 25 9.61 -3.73 29.22
C GLU A 25 8.30 -4.54 29.19
N ALA A 26 7.68 -4.70 28.02
CA ALA A 26 6.48 -5.53 27.87
C ALA A 26 6.76 -7.00 28.21
N ILE A 27 7.84 -7.58 27.66
CA ILE A 27 8.25 -8.97 27.95
C ILE A 27 8.54 -9.15 29.45
N ALA A 28 9.26 -8.22 30.07
CA ALA A 28 9.58 -8.29 31.49
C ALA A 28 8.32 -8.18 32.36
N ALA A 29 7.40 -7.27 32.01
CA ALA A 29 6.13 -7.10 32.72
C ALA A 29 5.28 -8.37 32.64
N PHE A 30 5.10 -8.93 31.43
CA PHE A 30 4.38 -10.18 31.23
C PHE A 30 5.03 -11.34 32.00
N GLY A 31 6.36 -11.49 31.91
CA GLY A 31 7.09 -12.56 32.61
C GLY A 31 6.96 -12.48 34.13
N ASN A 32 7.02 -11.27 34.70
CA ASN A 32 6.82 -11.05 36.13
C ASN A 32 5.39 -11.39 36.58
N GLU A 33 4.38 -11.02 35.78
CA GLU A 33 2.98 -11.33 36.08
C GLU A 33 2.70 -12.83 35.97
N ALA A 34 3.15 -13.46 34.89
CA ALA A 34 3.01 -14.90 34.67
C ALA A 34 3.70 -15.70 35.76
N SER A 35 4.94 -15.37 36.12
CA SER A 35 5.70 -16.07 37.16
C SER A 35 5.01 -15.99 38.52
N ARG A 36 4.34 -14.87 38.84
CA ARG A 36 3.61 -14.70 40.08
C ARG A 36 2.43 -15.66 40.24
N TRP A 37 1.72 -15.99 39.16
CA TRP A 37 0.50 -16.78 39.20
C TRP A 37 0.69 -18.23 38.77
N LEU A 38 1.59 -18.48 37.81
CA LEU A 38 1.81 -19.78 37.17
C LEU A 38 3.14 -20.42 37.60
N GLY A 39 3.98 -19.71 38.34
CA GLY A 39 5.27 -20.22 38.81
C GLY A 39 6.22 -20.57 37.66
N ALA A 40 6.60 -21.84 37.57
CA ALA A 40 7.51 -22.38 36.56
C ALA A 40 6.80 -23.25 35.50
N GLU A 41 5.46 -23.17 35.43
CA GLU A 41 4.70 -23.90 34.42
C GLU A 41 5.05 -23.40 33.00
N ALA A 42 5.26 -24.34 32.08
CA ALA A 42 5.60 -24.00 30.70
C ALA A 42 4.36 -23.47 29.96
N LEU A 43 4.50 -22.30 29.33
CA LEU A 43 3.47 -21.69 28.50
C LEU A 43 3.74 -21.94 27.02
N ASP A 44 2.68 -22.24 26.27
CA ASP A 44 2.77 -22.34 24.81
C ASP A 44 3.11 -20.98 24.19
N PHE A 45 3.97 -20.99 23.17
CA PHE A 45 4.42 -19.76 22.52
C PHE A 45 3.27 -18.95 21.92
N ALA A 46 2.22 -19.59 21.39
CA ALA A 46 1.08 -18.88 20.82
C ALA A 46 0.32 -18.07 21.88
N VAL A 47 0.26 -18.57 23.12
CA VAL A 47 -0.35 -17.87 24.25
C VAL A 47 0.50 -16.67 24.65
N VAL A 48 1.82 -16.86 24.77
CA VAL A 48 2.77 -15.78 25.10
C VAL A 48 2.71 -14.68 24.03
N ARG A 49 2.75 -15.06 22.75
CA ARG A 49 2.64 -14.12 21.62
C ARG A 49 1.33 -13.35 21.67
N GLY A 50 0.18 -14.03 21.82
CA GLY A 50 -1.12 -13.37 21.86
C GLY A 50 -1.26 -12.37 23.03
N ALA A 51 -0.69 -12.70 24.19
CA ALA A 51 -0.68 -11.79 25.34
C ALA A 51 0.21 -10.56 25.11
N LEU A 52 1.41 -10.76 24.57
CA LEU A 52 2.33 -9.68 24.23
C LEU A 52 1.76 -8.78 23.12
N ASP A 53 1.16 -9.34 22.07
CA ASP A 53 0.50 -8.59 21.01
C ASP A 53 -0.58 -7.68 21.59
N ALA A 54 -1.42 -8.19 22.49
CA ALA A 54 -2.46 -7.40 23.15
C ALA A 54 -1.88 -6.28 24.03
N GLN A 55 -0.80 -6.55 24.75
CA GLN A 55 -0.14 -5.57 25.62
C GLN A 55 0.57 -4.47 24.83
N ILE A 56 1.19 -4.81 23.69
CA ILE A 56 1.87 -3.85 22.82
C ILE A 56 0.86 -3.02 22.04
N ALA A 57 -0.24 -3.62 21.59
CA ALA A 57 -1.32 -2.91 20.90
C ALA A 57 -2.10 -1.95 21.82
N ALA A 58 -1.99 -2.10 23.14
CA ALA A 58 -2.69 -1.25 24.09
C ALA A 58 -2.21 0.21 23.96
N PRO A 59 -3.12 1.20 23.85
CA PRO A 59 -2.75 2.60 23.74
C PRO A 59 -1.95 3.04 24.96
N ARG A 60 -0.70 3.46 24.75
CA ARG A 60 0.14 4.01 25.82
C ARG A 60 -0.19 5.47 26.08
N ALA A 61 -0.21 5.85 27.35
CA ALA A 61 -0.37 7.24 27.75
C ALA A 61 0.86 8.04 27.30
N SER A 62 0.73 8.84 26.24
CA SER A 62 1.79 9.77 25.87
C SER A 62 1.85 10.93 26.87
N ARG A 63 3.08 11.41 27.14
CA ARG A 63 3.28 12.67 27.86
C ARG A 63 2.71 13.78 26.99
N GLY A 64 1.72 14.51 27.53
CA GLY A 64 1.08 15.61 26.81
C GLY A 64 2.12 16.60 26.29
N GLY A 65 1.93 17.07 25.06
CA GLY A 65 2.80 18.05 24.44
C GLY A 65 2.85 19.33 25.28
N ARG A 66 4.05 19.78 25.65
CA ARG A 66 4.22 21.04 26.40
C ARG A 66 4.01 22.28 25.52
N PHE A 67 4.16 22.14 24.21
CA PHE A 67 4.09 23.23 23.23
C PHE A 67 3.49 22.72 21.91
N GLY A 68 2.76 23.59 21.20
CA GLY A 68 2.24 23.33 19.86
C GLY A 68 0.87 22.63 19.80
N ILE A 69 0.56 22.04 18.64
CA ILE A 69 -0.68 21.30 18.39
C ILE A 69 -0.53 19.88 18.94
N THR A 70 -1.48 19.44 19.77
CA THR A 70 -1.48 18.09 20.34
C THR A 70 -2.54 17.23 19.65
N PHE A 71 -2.10 16.16 19.00
CA PHE A 71 -2.99 15.09 18.54
C PHE A 71 -3.04 14.00 19.61
N CYS A 72 -4.24 13.63 20.03
CA CYS A 72 -4.42 12.57 21.01
C CYS A 72 -5.74 11.84 20.76
N GLY A 73 -5.79 10.58 21.19
CA GLY A 73 -7.05 9.88 21.32
C GLY A 73 -7.89 10.50 22.43
N MET A 74 -9.21 10.32 22.31
CA MET A 74 -10.17 10.67 23.35
C MET A 74 -9.97 9.75 24.57
N VAL A 75 -9.22 10.24 25.56
CA VAL A 75 -9.01 9.58 26.86
C VAL A 75 -9.80 10.34 27.93
N PRO A 76 -10.68 9.67 28.70
CA PRO A 76 -11.50 10.29 29.75
C PRO A 76 -10.69 11.04 30.82
N MET A 77 -11.31 12.02 31.49
CA MET A 77 -10.82 12.66 32.72
C MET A 77 -9.55 13.53 32.56
N ARG A 78 -9.22 13.94 31.33
CA ARG A 78 -8.11 14.88 31.04
C ARG A 78 -8.65 16.24 30.60
N ASN A 79 -9.51 16.83 31.41
CA ASN A 79 -10.19 18.11 31.14
C ASN A 79 -9.25 19.30 31.40
N VAL A 80 -8.24 19.48 30.54
CA VAL A 80 -7.38 20.66 30.53
C VAL A 80 -8.00 21.67 29.56
N PRO A 81 -8.33 22.90 30.01
CA PRO A 81 -8.93 23.88 29.12
C PRO A 81 -8.00 24.30 27.98
N HIS A 82 -8.53 24.33 26.76
CA HIS A 82 -7.80 24.77 25.57
C HIS A 82 -8.61 25.84 24.82
N ARG A 83 -7.91 26.79 24.18
CA ARG A 83 -8.56 27.81 23.34
C ARG A 83 -9.32 27.18 22.18
N VAL A 84 -8.71 26.19 21.53
CA VAL A 84 -9.30 25.46 20.42
C VAL A 84 -9.27 23.97 20.75
N VAL A 85 -10.43 23.31 20.63
CA VAL A 85 -10.56 21.86 20.74
C VAL A 85 -11.18 21.35 19.44
N CYS A 86 -10.50 20.40 18.79
CA CYS A 86 -10.96 19.77 17.55
C CYS A 86 -11.24 18.29 17.82
N VAL A 87 -12.44 17.83 17.51
CA VAL A 87 -12.83 16.41 17.58
C VAL A 87 -13.15 15.93 16.17
N LEU A 88 -12.39 14.95 15.71
CA LEU A 88 -12.42 14.46 14.33
C LEU A 88 -12.98 13.03 14.28
N GLY A 89 -13.57 12.65 13.15
CA GLY A 89 -14.08 11.28 12.93
C GLY A 89 -15.34 10.97 13.72
N LEU A 90 -16.22 11.97 13.90
CA LEU A 90 -17.50 11.82 14.60
C LEU A 90 -18.55 11.21 13.69
N ASP A 91 -18.34 9.97 13.26
CA ASP A 91 -19.24 9.22 12.37
C ASP A 91 -20.25 8.38 13.19
N ALA A 92 -21.47 8.16 12.67
CA ALA A 92 -22.56 7.49 13.40
C ALA A 92 -22.27 6.07 13.90
N GLY A 93 -21.39 5.34 13.19
CA GLY A 93 -20.97 3.98 13.54
C GLY A 93 -19.78 3.92 14.50
N GLU A 94 -18.95 4.97 14.51
CA GLU A 94 -17.66 4.99 15.18
C GLU A 94 -17.73 5.69 16.55
N PHE A 95 -18.52 6.76 16.66
CA PHE A 95 -18.66 7.53 17.89
C PHE A 95 -20.12 7.77 18.28
N PRO A 96 -20.53 7.55 19.55
CA PRO A 96 -19.74 6.96 20.63
C PRO A 96 -19.40 5.49 20.36
N ARG A 97 -18.24 5.05 20.85
CA ARG A 97 -17.73 3.70 20.60
C ARG A 97 -18.70 2.66 21.16
N ARG A 98 -18.87 1.58 20.41
CA ARG A 98 -19.64 0.41 20.83
C ARG A 98 -18.67 -0.72 21.15
N GLN A 99 -18.64 -1.17 22.40
CA GLN A 99 -18.03 -2.44 22.74
C GLN A 99 -19.14 -3.44 23.03
N ALA A 100 -19.20 -4.51 22.24
CA ALA A 100 -20.07 -5.63 22.55
C ALA A 100 -19.53 -6.28 23.84
N PRO A 101 -20.30 -6.26 24.95
CA PRO A 101 -19.85 -6.89 26.17
C PRO A 101 -19.82 -8.41 25.96
N ALA A 102 -18.95 -9.09 26.70
CA ALA A 102 -18.95 -10.54 26.75
C ALA A 102 -20.36 -11.04 27.15
N GLY A 103 -20.88 -12.05 26.43
CA GLY A 103 -22.24 -12.57 26.63
C GLY A 103 -22.52 -13.11 28.04
N PHE A 104 -21.45 -13.40 28.80
CA PHE A 104 -21.50 -13.87 30.18
C PHE A 104 -21.35 -12.75 31.23
N ASN A 105 -21.31 -11.47 30.83
CA ASN A 105 -21.24 -10.36 31.78
C ASN A 105 -22.59 -10.14 32.49
N LEU A 106 -22.74 -10.74 33.67
CA LEU A 106 -23.94 -10.64 34.50
C LEU A 106 -24.25 -9.22 34.99
N MET A 107 -23.25 -8.34 35.13
CA MET A 107 -23.47 -6.95 35.56
C MET A 107 -24.40 -6.22 34.59
N ARG A 108 -24.33 -6.53 33.29
CA ARG A 108 -25.21 -5.92 32.29
C ARG A 108 -26.67 -6.36 32.40
N ARG A 109 -26.92 -7.56 32.95
CA ARG A 109 -28.29 -8.04 33.19
C ARG A 109 -28.97 -7.29 34.34
N HIS A 110 -28.18 -6.73 35.25
CA HIS A 110 -28.64 -6.02 36.44
C HIS A 110 -27.80 -4.75 36.68
N PRO A 111 -27.89 -3.74 35.78
CA PRO A 111 -27.07 -2.55 35.86
C PRO A 111 -27.33 -1.77 37.16
N ARG A 112 -26.26 -1.28 37.78
CA ARG A 112 -26.27 -0.49 39.01
C ARG A 112 -25.61 0.86 38.78
N ALA A 113 -25.96 1.83 39.63
CA ALA A 113 -25.26 3.11 39.64
C ALA A 113 -23.77 2.91 39.93
N GLY A 114 -22.91 3.48 39.09
CA GLY A 114 -21.45 3.31 39.14
C GLY A 114 -20.89 2.23 38.21
N ASP A 115 -21.74 1.43 37.57
CA ASP A 115 -21.29 0.50 36.54
C ASP A 115 -20.73 1.26 35.34
N ARG A 116 -19.56 0.84 34.85
CA ARG A 116 -18.89 1.50 33.73
C ARG A 116 -19.58 1.17 32.40
N SER A 117 -19.82 2.20 31.61
CA SER A 117 -20.36 2.07 30.26
C SER A 117 -19.51 2.90 29.31
N ILE A 118 -18.80 2.28 28.37
CA ILE A 118 -17.96 2.99 27.39
C ILE A 118 -18.78 4.01 26.59
N ARG A 119 -20.02 3.67 26.28
CA ARG A 119 -20.92 4.60 25.59
C ARG A 119 -21.18 5.84 26.45
N GLU A 120 -21.39 5.68 27.76
CA GLU A 120 -21.60 6.82 28.67
C GLU A 120 -20.31 7.60 28.90
N ASP A 121 -19.17 6.90 29.05
CA ASP A 121 -17.84 7.50 29.12
C ASP A 121 -17.57 8.39 27.90
N ASP A 122 -17.88 7.92 26.68
CA ASP A 122 -17.69 8.68 25.44
C ASP A 122 -18.64 9.87 25.32
N ARG A 123 -19.91 9.70 25.73
CA ARG A 123 -20.88 10.82 25.80
C ARG A 123 -20.42 11.89 26.78
N PHE A 124 -19.93 11.47 27.94
CA PHE A 124 -19.38 12.36 28.95
C PHE A 124 -18.13 13.05 28.43
N LEU A 125 -17.24 12.33 27.74
CA LEU A 125 -16.02 12.88 27.16
C LEU A 125 -16.28 13.91 26.05
N PHE A 126 -17.33 13.72 25.24
CA PHE A 126 -17.78 14.74 24.29
C PHE A 126 -18.20 16.02 25.01
N LEU A 127 -18.96 15.89 26.11
CA LEU A 127 -19.37 17.02 26.94
C LEU A 127 -18.15 17.69 27.61
N GLU A 128 -17.21 16.92 28.14
CA GLU A 128 -15.96 17.47 28.70
C GLU A 128 -15.20 18.27 27.65
N SER A 129 -15.10 17.74 26.43
CA SER A 129 -14.41 18.40 25.31
C SER A 129 -15.08 19.71 24.92
N LEU A 130 -16.41 19.74 24.90
CA LEU A 130 -17.20 20.96 24.66
C LEU A 130 -16.96 22.01 25.75
N VAL A 131 -16.94 21.60 27.03
CA VAL A 131 -16.72 22.51 28.17
C VAL A 131 -15.26 22.97 28.28
N ALA A 132 -14.32 22.16 27.81
CA ALA A 132 -12.89 22.48 27.80
C ALA A 132 -12.53 23.55 26.77
N ALA A 133 -13.28 23.64 25.67
CA ALA A 133 -13.08 24.61 24.59
C ALA A 133 -13.42 26.03 25.06
N ARG A 134 -12.48 26.98 24.89
CA ARG A 134 -12.68 28.38 25.30
C ARG A 134 -13.11 29.31 24.18
N ASP A 135 -12.54 29.13 22.99
CA ASP A 135 -12.80 30.00 21.84
C ASP A 135 -13.47 29.24 20.70
N VAL A 136 -12.96 28.04 20.36
CA VAL A 136 -13.44 27.26 19.20
C VAL A 136 -13.60 25.79 19.57
N PHE A 137 -14.77 25.23 19.26
CA PHE A 137 -15.05 23.80 19.29
C PHE A 137 -15.32 23.31 17.87
N HIS A 138 -14.33 22.64 17.27
CA HIS A 138 -14.37 22.17 15.89
C HIS A 138 -14.74 20.69 15.84
N LEU A 139 -15.74 20.33 15.04
CA LEU A 139 -16.23 18.96 14.88
C LEU A 139 -16.13 18.55 13.41
N SER A 140 -15.63 17.34 13.14
CA SER A 140 -15.61 16.79 11.78
C SER A 140 -16.11 15.35 11.72
N HIS A 141 -16.74 15.01 10.60
CA HIS A 141 -17.18 13.65 10.25
C HIS A 141 -17.03 13.47 8.73
N VAL A 142 -17.02 12.22 8.27
CA VAL A 142 -17.01 11.87 6.85
C VAL A 142 -18.45 11.73 6.39
N ASP A 143 -18.94 12.67 5.57
CA ASP A 143 -20.33 12.67 5.05
C ASP A 143 -20.59 11.57 4.03
N ARG A 144 -19.56 11.15 3.28
CA ARG A 144 -19.71 10.18 2.18
C ARG A 144 -18.53 9.24 2.07
N ASP A 145 -18.81 7.99 1.74
CA ASP A 145 -17.78 7.02 1.40
C ASP A 145 -17.07 7.42 0.09
N ALA A 146 -15.74 7.39 0.09
CA ALA A 146 -14.92 7.88 -1.01
C ALA A 146 -15.00 7.02 -2.28
N LYS A 147 -15.43 5.75 -2.18
CA LYS A 147 -15.50 4.81 -3.30
C LYS A 147 -16.92 4.69 -3.87
N THR A 148 -17.90 4.60 -2.97
CA THR A 148 -19.30 4.32 -3.29
C THR A 148 -20.18 5.57 -3.31
N GLY A 149 -19.75 6.66 -2.69
CA GLY A 149 -20.52 7.90 -2.55
C GLY A 149 -21.72 7.78 -1.60
N ALA A 150 -21.87 6.64 -0.92
CA ALA A 150 -22.94 6.39 0.03
C ALA A 150 -22.89 7.41 1.17
N SER A 151 -24.07 7.90 1.59
CA SER A 151 -24.18 8.86 2.67
C SER A 151 -23.86 8.20 4.01
N ASN A 152 -23.09 8.91 4.83
CA ASN A 152 -22.70 8.52 6.17
C ASN A 152 -23.08 9.67 7.14
N PRO A 153 -24.10 9.47 7.98
CA PRO A 153 -24.53 10.50 8.90
C PRO A 153 -23.50 10.76 10.01
N PRO A 154 -23.49 11.98 10.59
CA PRO A 154 -22.64 12.27 11.73
C PRO A 154 -23.05 11.47 12.97
N SER A 155 -22.18 11.48 13.98
CA SER A 155 -22.45 10.90 15.29
C SER A 155 -23.76 11.44 15.87
N PRO A 156 -24.57 10.59 16.55
CA PRO A 156 -25.77 11.04 17.26
C PRO A 156 -25.51 12.20 18.23
N LEU A 157 -24.30 12.32 18.77
CA LEU A 157 -23.95 13.44 19.66
C LEU A 157 -23.80 14.77 18.92
N VAL A 158 -23.34 14.75 17.68
CA VAL A 158 -23.32 15.93 16.81
C VAL A 158 -24.76 16.32 16.45
N GLU A 159 -25.63 15.34 16.18
CA GLU A 159 -27.05 15.58 15.91
C GLU A 159 -27.77 16.16 17.14
N GLU A 160 -27.54 15.61 18.33
CA GLU A 160 -28.07 16.11 19.61
C GLU A 160 -27.65 17.57 19.86
N LEU A 161 -26.36 17.89 19.68
CA LEU A 161 -25.85 19.25 19.81
C LEU A 161 -26.49 20.20 18.77
N THR A 162 -26.58 19.75 17.52
CA THR A 162 -27.21 20.51 16.43
C THR A 162 -28.69 20.77 16.71
N GLY A 163 -29.41 19.77 17.23
CA GLY A 163 -30.81 19.90 17.63
C GLY A 163 -31.01 20.85 18.82
N PHE A 164 -30.12 20.79 19.81
CA PHE A 164 -30.10 21.74 20.93
C PHE A 164 -29.91 23.18 20.43
N LEU A 165 -28.95 23.41 19.54
CA LEU A 165 -28.72 24.73 18.93
C LEU A 165 -29.93 25.19 18.13
N ALA A 166 -30.56 24.32 17.34
CA ALA A 166 -31.77 24.64 16.60
C ALA A 166 -32.91 25.10 17.53
N GLY A 167 -33.09 24.43 18.67
CA GLY A 167 -34.05 24.84 19.70
C GLY A 167 -33.71 26.18 20.35
N ALA A 168 -32.42 26.41 20.64
CA ALA A 168 -31.95 27.64 21.29
C ALA A 168 -32.05 28.89 20.39
N TYR A 169 -31.75 28.75 19.09
CA TYR A 169 -31.84 29.85 18.12
C TYR A 169 -33.24 30.02 17.53
N GLY A 170 -34.10 28.99 17.62
CA GLY A 170 -35.45 29.01 17.06
C GLY A 170 -35.49 28.76 15.55
N ALA A 171 -36.67 28.38 15.05
CA ALA A 171 -36.86 27.91 13.67
C ALA A 171 -36.55 28.96 12.58
N GLU A 172 -36.73 30.25 12.89
CA GLU A 172 -36.49 31.34 11.93
C GLU A 172 -35.00 31.64 11.75
N ALA A 173 -34.23 31.71 12.84
CA ALA A 173 -32.81 32.07 12.78
C ALA A 173 -31.90 30.86 12.51
N TRP A 174 -32.33 29.64 12.90
CA TRP A 174 -31.51 28.43 12.80
C TRP A 174 -30.96 28.15 11.40
N PRO A 175 -31.71 28.25 10.29
CA PRO A 175 -31.17 27.97 8.96
C PRO A 175 -29.95 28.84 8.59
N ALA A 176 -29.99 30.12 8.93
CA ALA A 176 -28.89 31.06 8.70
C ALA A 176 -27.68 30.73 9.59
N VAL A 177 -27.91 30.44 10.87
CA VAL A 177 -26.85 30.04 11.81
C VAL A 177 -26.20 28.73 11.36
N ARG A 178 -27.00 27.71 11.01
CA ARG A 178 -26.51 26.41 10.52
C ARG A 178 -25.63 26.57 9.30
N ALA A 179 -26.06 27.37 8.32
CA ALA A 179 -25.25 27.67 7.13
C ALA A 179 -23.93 28.39 7.48
N SER A 180 -23.86 29.10 8.61
CA SER A 180 -22.64 29.78 9.07
C SER A 180 -21.65 28.90 9.84
N ILE A 181 -22.09 27.77 10.40
CA ILE A 181 -21.25 26.88 11.24
C ILE A 181 -20.97 25.51 10.61
N VAL A 182 -21.84 25.04 9.72
CA VAL A 182 -21.65 23.78 8.99
C VAL A 182 -20.94 24.07 7.67
N ARG A 183 -19.89 23.30 7.38
CA ARG A 183 -19.08 23.42 6.18
C ARG A 183 -18.94 22.05 5.52
N GLN A 184 -19.23 21.98 4.22
CA GLN A 184 -18.99 20.79 3.43
C GLN A 184 -17.69 20.98 2.66
N HIS A 185 -16.69 20.15 2.96
CA HIS A 185 -15.42 20.16 2.26
C HIS A 185 -15.50 19.36 0.95
N PRO A 186 -14.82 19.81 -0.13
CA PRO A 186 -14.74 19.04 -1.36
C PRO A 186 -13.83 17.81 -1.20
N MET A 187 -14.05 16.80 -2.05
CA MET A 187 -13.33 15.52 -2.01
C MET A 187 -11.83 15.67 -2.30
N HIS A 188 -11.46 16.60 -3.18
CA HIS A 188 -10.07 16.80 -3.59
C HIS A 188 -9.48 18.07 -2.96
N PRO A 189 -8.22 18.01 -2.49
CA PRO A 189 -7.56 19.16 -1.88
C PRO A 189 -7.29 20.30 -2.88
N PHE A 190 -7.24 19.99 -4.18
CA PHE A 190 -7.06 20.92 -5.28
C PHE A 190 -8.38 21.40 -5.90
N ALA A 191 -9.53 21.18 -5.27
CA ALA A 191 -10.78 21.72 -5.76
C ALA A 191 -10.73 23.25 -5.81
N ALA A 192 -11.02 23.84 -6.97
CA ALA A 192 -11.00 25.29 -7.19
C ALA A 192 -11.82 26.08 -6.15
N ALA A 193 -12.91 25.48 -5.64
CA ALA A 193 -13.74 26.05 -4.58
C ALA A 193 -12.96 26.42 -3.30
N CYS A 194 -11.87 25.71 -2.96
CA CYS A 194 -11.03 25.99 -1.78
C CYS A 194 -10.14 27.22 -1.94
N PHE A 195 -9.97 27.75 -3.16
CA PHE A 195 -9.00 28.80 -3.47
C PHE A 195 -9.64 30.11 -3.93
N ARG A 196 -10.97 30.21 -3.83
CA ARG A 196 -11.70 31.45 -4.07
C ARG A 196 -11.63 32.37 -2.85
N ALA A 197 -11.66 33.68 -3.07
CA ALA A 197 -11.63 34.66 -1.99
C ALA A 197 -12.83 34.54 -1.03
N ASP A 198 -13.97 34.07 -1.55
CA ASP A 198 -15.22 33.83 -0.82
C ASP A 198 -15.36 32.37 -0.34
N SER A 199 -14.28 31.58 -0.37
CA SER A 199 -14.36 30.16 -0.05
C SER A 199 -14.80 29.93 1.39
N PRO A 200 -15.85 29.14 1.63
CA PRO A 200 -16.25 28.75 2.99
C PRO A 200 -15.25 27.77 3.63
N THR A 201 -14.38 27.14 2.82
CA THR A 201 -13.34 26.19 3.24
C THR A 201 -12.00 26.54 2.57
N PRO A 202 -11.36 27.66 2.97
CA PRO A 202 -10.16 28.14 2.32
C PRO A 202 -8.99 27.18 2.54
N SER A 203 -8.24 26.89 1.48
CA SER A 203 -6.96 26.18 1.57
C SER A 203 -5.81 27.17 1.48
N TYR A 204 -4.79 26.94 2.31
CA TYR A 204 -3.56 27.73 2.36
C TYR A 204 -2.38 27.02 1.67
N ASP A 205 -2.62 25.85 1.06
CA ASP A 205 -1.55 25.07 0.41
C ASP A 205 -1.31 25.56 -1.04
N ARG A 206 -0.14 26.16 -1.25
CA ARG A 206 0.29 26.69 -2.54
C ARG A 206 0.43 25.60 -3.62
N ARG A 207 0.76 24.36 -3.25
CA ARG A 207 0.92 23.25 -4.20
C ARG A 207 -0.42 22.93 -4.86
N TRP A 208 -1.47 22.87 -4.05
CA TRP A 208 -2.82 22.63 -4.52
C TRP A 208 -3.44 23.84 -5.22
N TRP A 209 -3.06 25.06 -4.85
CA TRP A 209 -3.45 26.26 -5.59
C TRP A 209 -2.97 26.23 -7.05
N ASN A 210 -1.73 25.80 -7.29
CA ASN A 210 -1.19 25.68 -8.65
C ASN A 210 -2.02 24.71 -9.49
N ALA A 211 -2.41 23.56 -8.93
CA ALA A 211 -3.27 22.60 -9.61
C ALA A 211 -4.70 23.13 -9.81
N ALA A 212 -5.26 23.77 -8.78
CA ALA A 212 -6.60 24.34 -8.80
C ALA A 212 -6.77 25.44 -9.85
N ARG A 213 -5.74 26.27 -10.07
CA ARG A 213 -5.78 27.35 -11.09
C ARG A 213 -5.89 26.80 -12.51
N LEU A 214 -5.35 25.61 -12.75
CA LEU A 214 -5.42 24.94 -14.05
C LEU A 214 -6.72 24.15 -14.24
N GLN A 215 -7.56 24.00 -13.19
CA GLN A 215 -8.88 23.38 -13.32
C GLN A 215 -9.78 24.30 -14.16
N GLY A 216 -9.98 23.92 -15.42
CA GLY A 216 -10.78 24.68 -16.39
C GLY A 216 -9.96 25.20 -17.56
N GLU A 217 -8.63 25.12 -17.50
CA GLU A 217 -7.81 25.20 -18.71
C GLU A 217 -8.08 23.95 -19.57
N ALA A 218 -8.03 24.12 -20.89
CA ALA A 218 -8.14 23.00 -21.80
C ALA A 218 -7.01 22.01 -21.47
N TRP A 219 -7.33 20.71 -21.50
CA TRP A 219 -6.30 19.68 -21.37
C TRP A 219 -5.21 19.96 -22.41
N ILE A 220 -4.01 20.28 -21.92
CA ILE A 220 -2.84 20.40 -22.77
C ILE A 220 -2.36 18.98 -22.99
N GLU A 221 -2.65 18.45 -24.16
CA GLU A 221 -2.12 17.14 -24.55
C GLU A 221 -0.60 17.22 -24.43
N PRO A 222 0.03 16.33 -23.62
CA PRO A 222 1.48 16.34 -23.50
C PRO A 222 2.07 16.15 -24.89
N SER A 223 3.12 16.91 -25.20
CA SER A 223 3.80 16.75 -26.48
C SER A 223 4.18 15.28 -26.64
N PRO A 224 3.88 14.66 -27.80
CA PRO A 224 4.23 13.27 -28.02
C PRO A 224 5.74 13.11 -27.84
N PHE A 225 6.15 12.02 -27.19
CA PHE A 225 7.55 11.75 -26.90
C PHE A 225 8.40 11.80 -28.18
N VAL A 226 7.83 11.34 -29.30
CA VAL A 226 8.33 11.59 -30.67
C VAL A 226 7.25 12.34 -31.46
N PRO A 227 7.51 13.54 -31.99
CA PRO A 227 6.55 14.28 -32.82
C PRO A 227 6.08 13.46 -34.02
N ALA A 228 4.77 13.40 -34.30
CA ALA A 228 4.24 12.71 -35.48
C ALA A 228 4.77 13.29 -36.80
N ALA A 229 5.04 14.60 -36.83
CA ALA A 229 5.73 15.24 -37.95
C ALA A 229 7.16 14.72 -38.11
N ALA A 230 7.86 14.41 -37.01
CA ALA A 230 9.14 13.71 -37.07
C ALA A 230 8.97 12.26 -37.52
N LEU A 231 7.84 11.58 -37.31
CA LEU A 231 7.57 10.22 -37.84
C LEU A 231 7.24 10.20 -39.35
N VAL A 232 6.47 11.17 -39.85
CA VAL A 232 6.15 11.29 -41.28
C VAL A 232 7.32 11.89 -42.05
N SER A 233 8.02 12.86 -41.45
CA SER A 233 9.30 13.32 -41.96
C SER A 233 10.30 12.18 -41.87
N THR A 234 10.48 11.41 -40.79
CA THR A 234 11.36 10.21 -40.84
C THR A 234 10.93 9.14 -41.83
N LEU A 235 9.69 9.05 -42.31
CA LEU A 235 9.33 8.14 -43.41
C LEU A 235 9.63 8.72 -44.81
N GLN A 236 9.53 10.03 -45.01
CA GLN A 236 9.96 10.72 -46.25
C GLN A 236 11.46 11.10 -46.26
N GLU A 237 12.03 11.23 -45.07
CA GLU A 237 13.39 11.52 -44.63
C GLU A 237 14.01 10.26 -44.01
N PHE A 238 13.51 9.05 -44.26
CA PHE A 238 14.36 7.85 -44.09
C PHE A 238 15.53 7.94 -45.10
N HIS A 239 15.35 8.75 -46.14
CA HIS A 239 16.39 9.22 -47.06
C HIS A 239 17.15 10.49 -46.62
N ALA A 240 16.69 11.25 -45.61
CA ALA A 240 17.19 12.61 -45.32
C ALA A 240 17.32 12.98 -43.84
N LEU A 241 17.10 12.04 -42.92
CA LEU A 241 17.74 12.07 -41.62
C LEU A 241 19.24 12.09 -41.94
N GLU A 242 19.88 13.22 -41.71
CA GLU A 242 21.27 13.21 -41.30
C GLU A 242 21.30 12.42 -39.99
N LEU A 243 21.29 11.08 -40.12
CA LEU A 243 21.91 10.19 -39.17
C LEU A 243 23.20 10.92 -38.79
N ALA A 244 23.33 11.31 -37.51
CA ALA A 244 24.58 11.83 -36.97
C ALA A 244 25.70 11.10 -37.69
N PRO A 245 26.62 11.85 -38.35
CA PRO A 245 27.42 11.36 -39.47
C PRO A 245 27.80 9.95 -39.15
N ALA A 246 27.23 8.99 -39.90
CA ALA A 246 27.39 7.58 -39.59
C ALA A 246 28.88 7.42 -39.34
N GLU A 247 29.27 7.13 -38.09
CA GLU A 247 30.59 6.55 -37.88
C GLU A 247 30.66 5.47 -38.95
N ASP A 248 31.66 5.53 -39.83
CA ASP A 248 31.76 4.58 -40.93
C ASP A 248 31.66 3.21 -40.28
N TRP A 249 30.48 2.59 -40.36
CA TRP A 249 30.20 1.34 -39.68
C TRP A 249 30.99 0.30 -40.45
N THR A 250 32.27 0.15 -40.11
CA THR A 250 33.17 -0.79 -40.76
C THR A 250 32.85 -2.21 -40.32
N GLU A 251 32.27 -2.36 -39.13
CA GLU A 251 31.86 -3.63 -38.53
C GLU A 251 30.55 -3.43 -37.77
N LEU A 252 29.56 -4.31 -38.00
CA LEU A 252 28.28 -4.34 -37.29
C LEU A 252 28.14 -5.68 -36.60
N ASP A 253 27.89 -5.68 -35.30
CA ASP A 253 27.63 -6.91 -34.57
C ASP A 253 26.27 -7.52 -35.01
N ILE A 254 26.28 -8.81 -35.32
CA ILE A 254 25.07 -9.52 -35.74
C ILE A 254 24.05 -9.54 -34.60
N GLY A 255 24.51 -9.61 -33.34
CA GLY A 255 23.65 -9.57 -32.15
C GLY A 255 22.91 -8.23 -32.03
N GLU A 256 23.60 -7.12 -32.25
CA GLU A 256 22.99 -5.78 -32.29
C GLU A 256 21.94 -5.66 -33.40
N LEU A 257 22.23 -6.16 -34.60
CA LEU A 257 21.29 -6.15 -35.73
C LEU A 257 20.05 -6.98 -35.42
N LEU A 258 20.21 -8.19 -34.88
CA LEU A 258 19.11 -9.07 -34.51
C LEU A 258 18.27 -8.46 -33.38
N GLY A 259 18.90 -7.87 -32.36
CA GLY A 259 18.23 -7.18 -31.27
C GLY A 259 17.40 -6.00 -31.76
N TRP A 260 17.94 -5.23 -32.71
CA TRP A 260 17.23 -4.14 -33.35
C TRP A 260 16.05 -4.62 -34.20
N LEU A 261 16.22 -5.65 -35.03
CA LEU A 261 15.14 -6.21 -35.85
C LEU A 261 14.02 -6.85 -35.01
N ALA A 262 14.37 -7.51 -33.90
CA ALA A 262 13.41 -8.17 -33.02
C ALA A 262 12.54 -7.16 -32.26
N HIS A 263 13.12 -6.04 -31.80
CA HIS A 263 12.39 -5.03 -31.05
C HIS A 263 12.97 -3.61 -31.25
N PRO A 264 12.73 -2.97 -32.42
CA PRO A 264 13.44 -1.75 -32.84
C PRO A 264 13.22 -0.58 -31.89
N LEU A 265 12.04 -0.44 -31.30
CA LEU A 265 11.77 0.62 -30.32
C LEU A 265 12.61 0.45 -29.04
N ARG A 266 12.77 -0.79 -28.54
CA ARG A 266 13.55 -1.07 -27.31
C ARG A 266 15.03 -0.85 -27.56
N ALA A 267 15.52 -1.27 -28.73
CA ALA A 267 16.89 -1.02 -29.16
C ALA A 267 17.16 0.49 -29.31
N TYR A 268 16.25 1.23 -29.98
CA TYR A 268 16.33 2.68 -30.10
C TYR A 268 16.42 3.36 -28.74
N PHE A 269 15.52 3.04 -27.81
CA PHE A 269 15.61 3.57 -26.45
C PHE A 269 16.95 3.20 -25.84
N ARG A 270 17.29 1.92 -25.64
CA ARG A 270 18.55 1.54 -24.97
C ARG A 270 19.82 2.16 -25.57
N GLN A 271 19.93 2.28 -26.89
CA GLN A 271 21.13 2.77 -27.58
C GLN A 271 21.18 4.30 -27.68
N GLN A 272 20.08 4.96 -28.05
CA GLN A 272 20.06 6.41 -28.29
C GLN A 272 19.73 7.21 -27.02
N LEU A 273 18.99 6.61 -26.09
CA LEU A 273 18.50 7.22 -24.86
C LEU A 273 18.66 6.18 -23.74
N PRO A 274 19.77 6.12 -22.98
CA PRO A 274 20.09 5.03 -22.04
C PRO A 274 19.04 4.85 -20.93
N LEU A 275 17.89 4.31 -21.31
CA LEU A 275 16.63 4.24 -20.60
C LEU A 275 16.23 2.77 -20.67
N GLU A 276 16.32 2.15 -19.52
CA GLU A 276 15.85 0.79 -19.32
C GLU A 276 14.75 0.81 -18.27
N LEU A 277 13.53 0.50 -18.72
CA LEU A 277 12.39 0.32 -17.84
C LEU A 277 12.40 -1.13 -17.33
N ALA A 278 13.32 -1.42 -16.42
CA ALA A 278 13.36 -2.72 -15.77
C ALA A 278 12.09 -2.90 -14.93
N GLU A 279 11.34 -3.95 -15.21
CA GLU A 279 10.30 -4.41 -14.30
C GLU A 279 10.98 -5.16 -13.16
N ALA A 280 10.60 -4.85 -11.92
CA ALA A 280 11.06 -5.65 -10.79
C ALA A 280 10.48 -7.06 -10.92
N GLU A 281 11.34 -8.06 -11.04
CA GLU A 281 10.93 -9.45 -10.92
C GLU A 281 10.32 -9.66 -9.55
N ARG A 282 9.16 -10.30 -9.51
CA ARG A 282 8.52 -10.69 -8.25
C ARG A 282 8.99 -12.09 -7.91
N ASP A 283 9.55 -12.25 -6.72
CA ASP A 283 9.75 -13.57 -6.15
C ASP A 283 8.38 -14.25 -5.99
N GLU A 284 8.26 -15.47 -6.50
CA GLU A 284 7.06 -16.27 -6.29
C GLU A 284 7.18 -17.00 -4.95
N ASP A 285 6.32 -16.63 -3.98
CA ASP A 285 6.24 -17.28 -2.66
C ASP A 285 5.56 -18.68 -2.69
N VAL A 286 5.36 -19.24 -3.89
CA VAL A 286 4.61 -20.48 -4.09
C VAL A 286 5.44 -21.43 -4.93
N GLU A 287 5.44 -22.70 -4.53
CA GLU A 287 6.05 -23.77 -5.31
C GLU A 287 5.43 -23.86 -6.73
N ALA A 288 6.26 -24.19 -7.72
CA ALA A 288 5.83 -24.33 -9.10
C ALA A 288 4.88 -25.54 -9.28
N PHE A 289 3.57 -25.33 -9.29
CA PHE A 289 2.59 -26.39 -9.60
C PHE A 289 2.35 -26.58 -11.09
N THR A 290 2.61 -25.52 -11.88
CA THR A 290 2.46 -25.52 -13.33
C THR A 290 3.65 -24.81 -13.95
N LEU A 291 4.00 -25.20 -15.18
CA LEU A 291 5.10 -24.55 -15.88
C LEU A 291 4.57 -23.39 -16.71
N GLY A 292 4.95 -22.17 -16.34
CA GLY A 292 4.63 -20.95 -17.10
C GLY A 292 5.19 -20.98 -18.52
N ARG A 293 4.67 -20.13 -19.42
CA ARG A 293 5.08 -20.15 -20.84
C ARG A 293 6.56 -19.87 -21.04
N LEU A 294 7.12 -18.90 -20.32
CA LEU A 294 8.55 -18.56 -20.43
C LEU A 294 9.43 -19.69 -19.88
N ALA A 295 9.11 -20.22 -18.70
CA ALA A 295 9.82 -21.37 -18.13
C ALA A 295 9.74 -22.62 -19.04
N ARG A 296 8.57 -22.88 -19.65
CA ARG A 296 8.42 -23.92 -20.68
C ARG A 296 9.33 -23.69 -21.87
N TYR A 297 9.39 -22.45 -22.36
CA TYR A 297 10.25 -22.08 -23.49
C TYR A 297 11.73 -22.27 -23.15
N GLN A 298 12.19 -21.74 -22.02
CA GLN A 298 13.57 -21.87 -21.55
C GLN A 298 13.98 -23.33 -21.31
N LEU A 299 13.06 -24.13 -20.76
CA LEU A 299 13.31 -25.56 -20.56
C LEU A 299 13.31 -26.33 -21.88
N ALA A 300 12.40 -26.02 -22.80
CA ALA A 300 12.39 -26.61 -24.14
C ALA A 300 13.71 -26.30 -24.88
N ASP A 301 14.20 -25.06 -24.79
CA ASP A 301 15.46 -24.63 -25.38
C ASP A 301 16.65 -25.43 -24.85
N ARG A 302 16.68 -25.70 -23.53
CA ARG A 302 17.68 -26.58 -22.90
C ARG A 302 17.57 -28.06 -23.30
N LEU A 303 16.39 -28.49 -23.76
CA LEU A 303 16.13 -29.86 -24.19
C LEU A 303 16.41 -30.07 -25.69
N LEU A 304 16.49 -28.99 -26.47
CA LEU A 304 16.88 -29.03 -27.87
C LEU A 304 18.39 -29.21 -27.99
N GLY A 305 18.83 -30.08 -28.92
CA GLY A 305 20.26 -30.33 -29.17
C GLY A 305 20.74 -31.72 -28.71
N PRO A 306 22.07 -31.93 -28.60
CA PRO A 306 22.66 -33.25 -28.37
C PRO A 306 22.18 -33.89 -27.07
N GLU A 307 21.76 -35.16 -27.12
CA GLU A 307 21.23 -35.88 -25.95
C GLU A 307 22.14 -35.81 -24.72
N ALA A 308 23.46 -35.83 -24.92
CA ALA A 308 24.45 -35.76 -23.85
C ALA A 308 24.41 -34.46 -23.02
N SER A 309 23.82 -33.39 -23.55
CA SER A 309 23.71 -32.09 -22.90
C SER A 309 22.34 -31.82 -22.28
N ARG A 310 21.34 -32.67 -22.55
CA ARG A 310 19.97 -32.50 -22.08
C ARG A 310 19.89 -32.71 -20.57
N PRO A 311 19.24 -31.81 -19.81
CA PRO A 311 18.98 -32.07 -18.39
C PRO A 311 17.96 -33.22 -18.25
N ASP A 312 18.13 -34.07 -17.23
CA ASP A 312 17.13 -35.05 -16.86
C ASP A 312 16.05 -34.45 -15.96
N LEU A 313 14.92 -35.14 -15.81
CA LEU A 313 13.80 -34.69 -14.99
C LEU A 313 14.25 -34.38 -13.54
N HIS A 314 15.12 -35.23 -12.98
CA HIS A 314 15.59 -35.06 -11.60
C HIS A 314 16.43 -33.79 -11.41
N ARG A 315 17.28 -33.43 -12.38
CA ARG A 315 18.04 -32.18 -12.33
C ARG A 315 17.10 -30.97 -12.36
N VAL A 316 16.13 -30.96 -13.28
CA VAL A 316 15.19 -29.84 -13.43
C VAL A 316 14.29 -29.67 -12.21
N GLN A 317 13.84 -30.76 -11.59
CA GLN A 317 13.08 -30.71 -10.34
C GLN A 317 13.89 -30.17 -9.16
N ARG A 318 15.21 -30.44 -9.11
CA ARG A 318 16.11 -29.92 -8.06
C ARG A 318 16.41 -28.43 -8.20
N GLU A 319 16.21 -27.85 -9.38
CA GLU A 319 16.32 -26.41 -9.60
C GLU A 319 15.14 -25.64 -8.97
N GLY A 320 14.08 -26.33 -8.53
CA GLY A 320 12.98 -25.75 -7.75
C GLY A 320 11.95 -24.96 -8.56
N GLN A 321 12.15 -24.81 -9.87
CA GLN A 321 11.28 -24.05 -10.78
C GLN A 321 10.34 -24.94 -11.61
N PHE A 322 10.32 -26.25 -11.35
CA PHE A 322 9.55 -27.23 -12.12
C PHE A 322 8.67 -28.09 -11.20
N PRO A 323 7.43 -28.44 -11.61
CA PRO A 323 6.54 -29.23 -10.78
C PRO A 323 7.12 -30.60 -10.35
N ILE A 324 6.87 -30.96 -9.10
CA ILE A 324 7.28 -32.24 -8.52
C ILE A 324 6.16 -33.28 -8.63
N GLY A 325 6.50 -34.56 -8.59
CA GLY A 325 5.56 -35.68 -8.55
C GLY A 325 4.89 -35.94 -9.92
N VAL A 326 3.68 -36.52 -9.88
CA VAL A 326 2.96 -37.00 -11.09
C VAL A 326 2.69 -35.86 -12.08
N VAL A 327 2.37 -34.66 -11.58
CA VAL A 327 2.14 -33.48 -12.44
C VAL A 327 3.42 -33.08 -13.16
N GLY A 328 4.56 -33.15 -12.47
CA GLY A 328 5.88 -32.94 -13.05
C GLY A 328 6.22 -33.97 -14.12
N GLU A 329 6.02 -35.25 -13.80
CA GLU A 329 6.25 -36.36 -14.74
C GLU A 329 5.39 -36.22 -16.00
N GLN A 330 4.10 -35.90 -15.86
CA GLN A 330 3.21 -35.69 -17.00
C GLN A 330 3.63 -34.46 -17.82
N SER A 331 3.91 -33.33 -17.15
CA SER A 331 4.38 -32.11 -17.83
C SER A 331 5.69 -32.33 -18.57
N TRP A 332 6.56 -33.18 -18.03
CA TRP A 332 7.83 -33.58 -18.64
C TRP A 332 7.61 -34.43 -19.88
N GLN A 333 6.75 -35.44 -19.82
CA GLN A 333 6.40 -36.28 -20.98
C GLN A 333 5.74 -35.46 -22.09
N GLU A 334 4.85 -34.54 -21.75
CA GLU A 334 4.24 -33.62 -22.70
C GLU A 334 5.28 -32.71 -23.36
N LEU A 335 6.24 -32.20 -22.59
CA LEU A 335 7.31 -31.34 -23.11
C LEU A 335 8.27 -32.12 -24.02
N LEU A 336 8.69 -33.32 -23.64
CA LEU A 336 9.52 -34.20 -24.47
C LEU A 336 8.81 -34.51 -25.80
N GLY A 337 7.53 -34.88 -25.76
CA GLY A 337 6.77 -35.13 -26.99
C GLY A 337 6.68 -33.90 -27.92
N GLN A 338 6.63 -32.69 -27.36
CA GLN A 338 6.66 -31.44 -28.14
C GLN A 338 8.03 -31.17 -28.75
N VAL A 339 9.11 -31.39 -27.98
CA VAL A 339 10.49 -31.22 -28.43
C VAL A 339 10.82 -32.23 -29.53
N ASP A 340 10.50 -33.51 -29.34
CA ASP A 340 10.73 -34.57 -30.33
C ASP A 340 10.00 -34.29 -31.65
N ALA A 341 8.75 -33.82 -31.58
CA ALA A 341 7.98 -33.45 -32.76
C ALA A 341 8.58 -32.23 -33.50
N LEU A 342 9.20 -31.31 -32.77
CA LEU A 342 9.92 -30.16 -33.35
C LEU A 342 11.21 -30.63 -34.04
N GLU A 343 12.01 -31.46 -33.37
CA GLU A 343 13.28 -31.98 -33.90
C GLU A 343 13.08 -32.82 -35.15
N GLN A 344 12.06 -33.69 -35.18
CA GLN A 344 11.71 -34.46 -36.38
C GLN A 344 11.36 -33.57 -37.58
N LYS A 345 10.60 -32.50 -37.34
CA LYS A 345 10.27 -31.52 -38.40
C LYS A 345 11.50 -30.75 -38.87
N ALA A 346 12.38 -30.36 -37.94
CA ALA A 346 13.63 -29.68 -38.27
C ALA A 346 14.56 -30.57 -39.11
N LEU A 347 14.74 -31.83 -38.70
CA LEU A 347 15.52 -32.84 -39.43
C LEU A 347 14.99 -33.06 -40.85
N HIS A 348 13.68 -33.14 -41.02
CA HIS A 348 13.05 -33.28 -42.34
C HIS A 348 13.32 -32.07 -43.25
N LEU A 349 13.33 -30.85 -42.69
CA LEU A 349 13.56 -29.63 -43.46
C LEU A 349 15.04 -29.38 -43.80
N LEU A 350 15.96 -29.88 -42.96
CA LEU A 350 17.41 -29.69 -43.11
C LEU A 350 18.10 -30.77 -43.96
N GLY A 351 17.36 -31.76 -44.47
CA GLY A 351 17.90 -32.75 -45.41
C GLY A 351 18.67 -33.92 -44.80
N GLY A 352 18.62 -34.09 -43.47
CA GLY A 352 19.19 -35.22 -42.76
C GLY A 352 20.60 -34.96 -42.17
N GLU A 353 20.69 -35.13 -40.86
CA GLU A 353 21.83 -34.99 -39.94
C GLU A 353 22.21 -33.56 -39.51
N PHE A 354 22.19 -33.34 -38.18
CA PHE A 354 22.82 -32.19 -37.55
C PHE A 354 24.34 -32.40 -37.59
N GLU A 355 25.04 -31.79 -38.53
CA GLU A 355 26.48 -31.61 -38.36
C GLU A 355 26.70 -30.64 -37.19
N THR A 356 27.22 -31.16 -36.07
CA THR A 356 27.72 -30.35 -34.97
C THR A 356 28.85 -29.48 -35.49
N VAL A 357 28.58 -28.18 -35.71
CA VAL A 357 29.64 -27.18 -35.84
C VAL A 357 30.29 -27.07 -34.47
N ALA A 358 31.47 -27.68 -34.33
CA ALA A 358 32.31 -27.43 -33.17
C ALA A 358 32.65 -25.94 -33.17
N ALA A 359 32.23 -25.21 -32.13
CA ALA A 359 32.73 -23.87 -31.89
C ALA A 359 34.23 -23.99 -31.59
N GLU A 360 35.07 -23.63 -32.56
CA GLU A 360 36.48 -23.35 -32.28
C GLU A 360 36.53 -22.12 -31.36
N THR A 361 37.18 -22.32 -30.21
CA THR A 361 37.40 -21.38 -29.10
C THR A 361 38.03 -20.06 -29.51
#